data_AF-A0A8J7Q720-F1
#
_entry.id   AF-A0A8J7Q720-F1
#
_cell.length_a   1.000
_cell.length_b   1.000
_cell.length_c   1.000
_cell.angle_alpha   90.00
_cell.angle_beta   90.00
_cell.angle_gamma   90.00
#
_symmetry.space_group_name_H-M   'P 1'
#
loop_
_entity.id
_entity.type
_entity.pdbx_description
1 polymer ?
#
loop_
_entity_poly.entity_id
_entity_poly.type
_entity_poly.pdbx_seq_one_letter_code
_entity_poly.pdbx_strand_id
1 'polypeptide(L)'
;MAVLHTHVDDLLAVLRTAATLDPIPDAAARLRDALADQLAHTNPELAERVRGLDDWHAEVLADFVADATALARTLASAPRRGDGGEETKVD
;
A
#
# COMPACT_ATOMS: atom_id res chain seq x y z
N MET A 1 -16.77 -4.76 -17.66
CA MET A 1 -16.78 -4.85 -16.18
C MET A 1 -15.63 -5.70 -15.61
N ALA A 2 -15.11 -6.72 -16.30
CA ALA A 2 -14.04 -7.58 -15.75
C ALA A 2 -12.65 -6.90 -15.60
N VAL A 3 -12.26 -6.03 -16.54
CA VAL A 3 -10.90 -5.43 -16.57
C VAL A 3 -10.62 -4.45 -15.42
N LEU A 4 -11.65 -3.71 -14.98
CA LEU A 4 -11.53 -2.80 -13.83
C LEU A 4 -11.32 -3.55 -12.51
N HIS A 5 -11.96 -4.73 -12.36
CA HIS A 5 -11.74 -5.58 -11.19
C HIS A 5 -10.29 -6.06 -11.12
N THR A 6 -9.72 -6.52 -12.24
CA THR A 6 -8.32 -6.99 -12.27
C THR A 6 -7.30 -5.91 -11.89
N HIS A 7 -7.50 -4.66 -12.29
CA HIS A 7 -6.56 -3.58 -11.94
C HIS A 7 -6.63 -3.19 -10.47
N VAL A 8 -7.83 -3.20 -9.87
CA VAL A 8 -7.98 -2.94 -8.43
C VAL A 8 -7.39 -4.08 -7.62
N ASP A 9 -7.60 -5.32 -8.04
CA ASP A 9 -7.02 -6.49 -7.36
C ASP A 9 -5.49 -6.49 -7.42
N ASP A 10 -4.90 -6.11 -8.57
CA ASP A 10 -3.46 -5.94 -8.73
C ASP A 10 -2.90 -4.83 -7.81
N LEU A 11 -3.57 -3.67 -7.73
CA LEU A 11 -3.19 -2.59 -6.81
C LEU A 11 -3.26 -3.03 -5.35
N LEU A 12 -4.31 -3.77 -4.96
CA LEU A 12 -4.44 -4.31 -3.61
C LEU A 12 -3.35 -5.35 -3.32
N ALA A 13 -2.98 -6.18 -4.28
CA ALA A 13 -1.90 -7.15 -4.14
C ALA A 13 -0.55 -6.43 -3.92
N VAL A 14 -0.27 -5.38 -4.70
CA VAL A 14 0.93 -4.53 -4.53
C VAL A 14 0.95 -3.89 -3.14
N LEU A 15 -0.15 -3.26 -2.71
CA LEU A 15 -0.22 -2.59 -1.40
C LEU A 15 -0.05 -3.57 -0.23
N ARG A 16 -0.69 -4.74 -0.29
CA ARG A 16 -0.51 -5.79 0.74
C ARG A 16 0.93 -6.26 0.79
N THR A 17 1.54 -6.47 -0.36
CA THR A 17 2.93 -6.89 -0.47
C THR A 17 3.86 -5.81 0.08
N ALA A 18 3.66 -4.55 -0.30
CA ALA A 18 4.42 -3.41 0.21
C ALA A 18 4.33 -3.29 1.74
N ALA A 19 3.15 -3.50 2.32
CA ALA A 19 2.98 -3.49 3.77
C ALA A 19 3.79 -4.58 4.50
N THR A 20 4.19 -5.66 3.82
CA THR A 20 5.07 -6.69 4.39
C THR A 20 6.56 -6.36 4.31
N LEU A 21 6.94 -5.34 3.53
CA LEU A 21 8.34 -4.96 3.28
C LEU A 21 8.88 -3.92 4.29
N ASP A 22 8.21 -3.65 5.41
CA ASP A 22 8.60 -2.60 6.36
C ASP A 22 10.00 -2.87 6.99
N PRO A 23 10.97 -1.93 6.93
CA PRO A 23 10.90 -0.58 6.35
C PRO A 23 11.09 -0.52 4.83
N ILE A 24 10.26 0.32 4.19
CA ILE A 24 10.29 0.60 2.74
C ILE A 24 11.70 1.09 2.35
N PRO A 25 12.35 0.46 1.35
CA PRO A 25 13.66 0.90 0.88
C PRO A 25 13.59 2.33 0.30
N ASP A 26 14.51 3.22 0.70
CA ASP A 26 14.61 4.62 0.24
C ASP A 26 14.85 4.80 -1.29
N ALA A 27 14.88 3.71 -2.08
CA ALA A 27 15.12 3.76 -3.52
C ALA A 27 14.00 3.05 -4.29
N ALA A 28 13.37 3.78 -5.22
CA ALA A 28 12.29 3.31 -6.09
C ALA A 28 12.61 1.98 -6.80
N ALA A 29 13.81 1.85 -7.37
CA ALA A 29 14.27 0.61 -8.00
C ALA A 29 14.34 -0.57 -7.02
N ARG A 30 14.80 -0.34 -5.77
CA ARG A 30 14.85 -1.39 -4.75
C ARG A 30 13.46 -1.80 -4.29
N LEU A 31 12.53 -0.85 -4.15
CA LEU A 31 11.14 -1.15 -3.85
C LEU A 31 10.50 -1.99 -4.97
N ARG A 32 10.71 -1.61 -6.23
CA ARG A 32 10.25 -2.37 -7.40
C ARG A 32 10.75 -3.81 -7.36
N ASP A 33 12.06 -3.99 -7.18
CA ASP A 33 12.67 -5.32 -7.19
C ASP A 33 12.18 -6.17 -6.01
N ALA A 34 12.10 -5.59 -4.80
CA ALA A 34 11.58 -6.27 -3.61
C ALA A 34 10.10 -6.66 -3.75
N LEU A 35 9.26 -5.78 -4.31
CA LEU A 35 7.86 -6.08 -4.59
C LEU A 35 7.73 -7.21 -5.60
N ALA A 36 8.52 -7.18 -6.68
CA ALA A 36 8.50 -8.22 -7.68
C ALA A 36 8.92 -9.58 -7.12
N ASP A 37 9.96 -9.63 -6.29
CA ASP A 37 10.43 -10.87 -5.69
C ASP A 37 9.39 -11.49 -4.74
N GLN A 38 8.72 -10.66 -3.96
CA GLN A 38 7.67 -11.10 -3.07
C GLN A 38 6.40 -11.54 -3.83
N LEU A 39 6.05 -10.83 -4.91
CA LEU A 39 4.94 -11.17 -5.79
C LEU A 39 5.21 -12.42 -6.64
N ALA A 40 6.47 -12.76 -6.94
CA ALA A 40 6.80 -13.90 -7.81
C ALA A 40 6.19 -15.23 -7.33
N HIS A 41 5.96 -15.37 -6.03
CA HIS A 41 5.40 -16.58 -5.42
C HIS A 41 3.87 -16.60 -5.38
N THR A 42 3.22 -15.44 -5.41
CA THR A 42 1.77 -15.30 -5.22
C THR A 42 1.04 -14.85 -6.48
N ASN A 43 1.66 -13.99 -7.29
CA ASN A 43 1.16 -13.48 -8.55
C ASN A 43 2.32 -13.22 -9.54
N PRO A 44 2.80 -14.26 -10.25
CA PRO A 44 3.98 -14.15 -11.12
C PRO A 44 3.78 -13.19 -12.30
N GLU A 45 2.59 -13.12 -12.87
CA GLU A 45 2.30 -12.18 -13.97
C GLU A 45 2.37 -10.72 -13.52
N LEU A 46 1.95 -10.43 -12.29
CA LEU A 46 2.08 -9.09 -11.71
C LEU A 46 3.54 -8.78 -11.34
N ALA A 47 4.29 -9.78 -10.86
CA ALA A 47 5.72 -9.63 -10.60
C ALA A 47 6.50 -9.24 -11.86
N GLU A 48 6.22 -9.86 -13.01
CA GLU A 48 6.84 -9.49 -14.29
C GLU A 48 6.49 -8.06 -14.71
N ARG A 49 5.22 -7.66 -14.56
CA ARG A 49 4.78 -6.29 -14.83
C ARG A 49 5.50 -5.28 -13.94
N VAL A 50 5.66 -5.56 -12.66
CA VAL A 50 6.38 -4.71 -11.72
C VAL A 50 7.87 -4.63 -12.08
N ARG A 51 8.53 -5.74 -12.46
CA ARG A 51 9.93 -5.71 -12.94
C ARG A 51 10.11 -4.92 -14.22
N GLY A 52 9.09 -4.91 -15.09
CA GLY A 52 9.10 -4.18 -16.34
C GLY A 52 8.87 -2.68 -16.22
N LEU A 53 8.62 -2.15 -15.01
CA LEU A 53 8.49 -0.72 -14.79
C LEU A 53 9.84 -0.03 -15.00
N ASP A 54 9.83 1.04 -15.81
CA ASP A 54 10.96 1.95 -15.92
C ASP A 54 11.15 2.79 -14.64
N ASP A 55 12.22 3.56 -14.59
CA ASP A 55 12.61 4.31 -13.40
C ASP A 55 11.55 5.35 -12.99
N TRP A 56 10.92 6.03 -13.96
CA TRP A 56 9.86 7.00 -13.69
C TRP A 56 8.62 6.33 -13.09
N HIS A 57 8.19 5.19 -13.65
CA HIS A 57 7.07 4.44 -13.10
C HIS A 57 7.40 3.84 -11.72
N ALA A 58 8.66 3.45 -11.49
CA ALA A 58 9.10 2.98 -10.18
C ALA A 58 9.04 4.10 -9.12
N GLU A 59 9.37 5.34 -9.49
CA GLU A 59 9.21 6.51 -8.61
C GLU A 59 7.73 6.75 -8.27
N VAL A 60 6.85 6.75 -9.28
CA VAL A 60 5.40 6.90 -9.06
C VAL A 60 4.85 5.79 -8.17
N LEU A 61 5.31 4.55 -8.35
CA LEU A 61 4.95 3.42 -7.51
C LEU A 61 5.43 3.63 -6.05
N ALA A 62 6.64 4.16 -5.86
CA ALA A 62 7.18 4.44 -4.55
C ALA A 62 6.39 5.52 -3.80
N ASP A 63 6.06 6.62 -4.48
CA ASP A 63 5.21 7.68 -3.93
C ASP A 63 3.83 7.14 -3.53
N PHE A 64 3.21 6.36 -4.41
CA PHE A 64 1.91 5.74 -4.13
C PHE A 64 1.95 4.84 -2.90
N VAL A 65 2.98 4.00 -2.77
CA VAL A 65 3.17 3.11 -1.61
C VAL A 65 3.42 3.91 -0.33
N ALA A 66 4.21 4.98 -0.41
CA ALA A 66 4.49 5.86 0.71
C ALA A 66 3.21 6.55 1.22
N ASP A 67 2.41 7.11 0.31
CA ASP A 67 1.13 7.76 0.62
C ASP A 67 0.13 6.76 1.23
N ALA A 68 0.02 5.56 0.66
CA ALA A 68 -0.84 4.52 1.20
C ALA A 68 -0.41 4.08 2.60
N THR A 69 0.90 3.99 2.85
CA THR A 69 1.46 3.65 4.16
C THR A 69 1.21 4.75 5.18
N ALA A 70 1.39 6.02 4.80
CA ALA A 70 1.09 7.18 5.63
C ALA A 70 -0.40 7.25 5.98
N LEU A 71 -1.28 6.99 5.01
CA LEU A 71 -2.72 6.90 5.23
C LEU A 71 -3.08 5.74 6.16
N ALA A 72 -2.51 4.56 5.96
CA ALA A 72 -2.73 3.40 6.84
C ALA A 72 -2.30 3.69 8.28
N ARG A 73 -1.14 4.33 8.48
CA ARG A 73 -0.66 4.79 9.78
C ARG A 73 -1.62 5.81 10.40
N THR A 74 -2.08 6.78 9.61
CA THR A 74 -3.06 7.79 10.06
C THR A 74 -4.35 7.13 10.53
N LEU A 75 -4.89 6.19 9.74
CA LEU A 75 -6.11 5.44 10.08
C LEU A 75 -5.93 4.55 11.31
N ALA A 76 -4.77 3.90 11.47
CA ALA A 76 -4.45 3.10 12.65
C ALA A 76 -4.29 3.94 13.92
N SER A 77 -3.81 5.19 13.77
CA SER A 77 -3.62 6.15 14.86
C SER A 77 -4.87 7.00 15.17
N ALA A 78 -5.92 6.91 14.35
CA ALA A 78 -7.15 7.66 14.57
C ALA A 78 -7.75 7.29 15.94
N PRO A 79 -8.11 8.27 16.78
CA PRO A 79 -8.76 7.98 18.05
C PRO A 79 -10.03 7.17 17.76
N ARG A 80 -10.12 5.98 18.35
CA ARG A 80 -11.39 5.27 18.46
C ARG A 80 -12.36 6.32 19.02
N ARG A 81 -13.43 6.67 18.29
CA ARG A 81 -14.50 7.51 18.83
C ARG A 81 -15.04 6.79 20.07
N GLY A 82 -14.46 7.12 21.21
CA GLY A 82 -14.97 6.76 22.52
C GLY A 82 -16.26 7.52 22.68
N ASP A 83 -17.36 6.79 22.57
CA ASP A 83 -18.45 6.81 23.52
C ASP A 83 -18.23 7.82 24.66
N GLY A 84 -18.72 9.04 24.44
CA GLY A 84 -18.72 10.15 25.40
C GLY A 84 -20.14 10.57 25.65
N GLY A 85 -21.01 9.61 25.96
CA GLY A 85 -22.26 9.85 26.67
C GLY A 85 -21.95 10.14 28.13
N GLU A 86 -21.46 11.34 28.44
CA GLU A 86 -21.52 11.88 29.79
C GLU A 86 -22.24 13.22 29.74
N GLU A 87 -23.46 13.17 30.26
CA GLU A 87 -24.36 14.28 30.51
C GLU A 87 -23.64 15.33 31.34
N THR A 88 -23.33 16.49 30.75
CA THR A 88 -23.01 17.69 31.52
C THR A 88 -24.28 18.17 32.21
N LYS A 89 -24.55 17.63 33.40
CA LYS A 89 -25.43 18.26 34.38
C LYS A 89 -24.62 19.36 35.07
N VAL A 90 -24.89 20.61 34.71
CA VAL A 90 -24.48 21.77 35.49
C VAL A 90 -25.59 22.09 36.49
N ASP A 91 -25.25 21.98 37.77
CA ASP A 91 -26.06 22.43 38.90
C ASP A 91 -26.28 23.95 38.90
#